data_AF-B3EHT8-F1
#
_entry.id   AF-B3EHT8-F1
#
_cell.length_a   1.000
_cell.length_b   1.000
_cell.length_c   1.000
_cell.angle_alpha   90.00
_cell.angle_beta   90.00
_cell.angle_gamma   90.00
#
_symmetry.space_group_name_H-M   'P 1'
#
loop_
_entity.id
_entity.type
_entity.pdbx_description
1 polymer ?
#
loop_
_entity_poly.entity_id
_entity_poly.type
_entity_poly.pdbx_seq_one_letter_code
_entity_poly.pdbx_strand_id
1 'polypeptide(L)'
;MVAEFACPVIIRPQTAGSPSRTPFLLMYRKTLIEHRLLWGVEPSPETVELTRLTGEEMALYDNLRSGSLGERVRLEQERIGFDYLVAALSTL
;
A
#
# COMPACT_ATOMS: atom_id res chain seq x y z
N MET A 1 -18.03 9.16 -13.34
CA MET A 1 -17.04 8.07 -13.36
C MET A 1 -16.14 8.34 -12.19
N VAL A 2 -16.51 7.81 -11.02
CA VAL A 2 -15.86 8.10 -9.75
C VAL A 2 -14.52 7.38 -9.74
N ALA A 3 -13.44 8.16 -9.72
CA ALA A 3 -12.12 7.62 -9.42
C ALA A 3 -12.09 7.35 -7.91
N GLU A 4 -12.60 6.17 -7.52
CA GLU A 4 -12.03 5.44 -6.38
C GLU A 4 -10.53 5.19 -6.68
N PHE A 5 -9.76 4.74 -5.70
CA PHE A 5 -8.30 4.51 -5.79
C PHE A 5 -7.48 5.79 -5.51
N ALA A 6 -7.49 6.20 -4.25
CA ALA A 6 -6.55 7.14 -3.64
C ALA A 6 -6.13 6.59 -2.28
N CYS A 7 -5.48 5.42 -2.31
CA CYS A 7 -4.71 4.81 -1.24
C CYS A 7 -4.13 3.47 -1.78
N PRO A 8 -2.91 3.03 -1.43
CA PRO A 8 -2.56 1.61 -1.56
C PRO A 8 -3.37 0.74 -0.58
N VAL A 9 -4.31 1.33 0.16
CA VAL A 9 -5.02 0.66 1.22
C VAL A 9 -6.51 0.96 1.14
N ILE A 10 -7.27 -0.01 0.65
CA ILE A 10 -8.65 -0.19 1.06
C ILE A 10 -8.60 -0.54 2.56
N ILE A 11 -8.37 0.45 3.43
CA ILE A 11 -8.60 0.28 4.86
C ILE A 11 -10.08 0.49 5.04
N ARG A 12 -10.80 -0.64 4.99
CA ARG A 12 -12.06 -0.76 5.73
C ARG A 12 -11.85 -0.16 7.12
N PRO A 13 -12.88 0.46 7.73
CA PRO A 13 -12.80 0.87 9.13
C PRO A 13 -12.21 -0.28 9.95
N GLN A 14 -11.07 -0.02 10.62
CA GLN A 14 -10.36 -1.00 11.42
C GLN A 14 -11.18 -1.24 12.71
N THR A 15 -12.27 -1.98 12.59
CA THR A 15 -13.09 -2.35 13.72
C THR A 15 -12.35 -3.40 14.55
N ALA A 16 -12.37 -3.22 15.87
CA ALA A 16 -11.61 -4.00 16.86
C ALA A 16 -12.03 -5.49 16.97
N GLY A 17 -12.75 -6.05 15.99
CA GLY A 17 -13.46 -7.33 16.10
C GLY A 17 -12.78 -8.56 15.51
N SER A 18 -11.64 -8.43 14.80
CA SER A 18 -10.95 -9.58 14.19
C SER A 18 -9.57 -9.79 14.81
N PRO A 19 -9.31 -10.93 15.48
CA PRO A 19 -8.07 -11.16 16.24
C PRO A 19 -6.87 -11.50 15.35
N SER A 20 -7.08 -11.84 14.07
CA SER A 20 -5.98 -12.09 13.13
C SER A 20 -5.65 -10.85 12.30
N ARG A 21 -4.37 -10.49 12.31
CA ARG A 21 -3.81 -9.53 11.37
C ARG A 21 -3.49 -10.26 10.07
N THR A 22 -4.14 -9.87 8.99
CA THR A 22 -3.86 -10.36 7.64
C THR A 22 -2.97 -9.35 6.93
N PRO A 23 -1.81 -9.76 6.38
CA PRO A 23 -0.94 -8.86 5.64
C PRO A 23 -1.64 -8.32 4.39
N PHE A 24 -1.33 -7.07 4.04
CA PHE A 24 -1.79 -6.43 2.81
C PHE A 24 -0.99 -6.92 1.62
N LEU A 25 -1.70 -7.36 0.60
CA LEU A 25 -1.10 -7.84 -0.64
C LEU A 25 -0.40 -6.68 -1.36
N LEU A 26 0.83 -6.91 -1.86
CA LEU A 26 1.65 -5.94 -2.58
C LEU A 26 2.05 -4.68 -1.77
N MET A 27 1.89 -4.67 -0.44
CA MET A 27 2.33 -3.58 0.45
C MET A 27 3.77 -3.78 0.93
N TYR A 28 4.64 -4.27 0.05
CA TYR A 28 6.05 -4.51 0.36
C TYR A 28 6.92 -3.41 -0.24
N ARG A 29 7.95 -2.98 0.51
CA ARG A 29 8.91 -1.98 0.02
C ARG A 29 9.55 -2.41 -1.31
N LYS A 30 9.84 -3.70 -1.46
CA LYS A 30 10.36 -4.29 -2.70
C LYS A 30 9.43 -4.00 -3.89
N THR A 31 8.14 -4.34 -3.74
CA THR A 31 7.12 -4.12 -4.78
C THR A 31 7.00 -2.64 -5.15
N LEU A 32 7.00 -1.74 -4.16
CA LEU A 32 6.94 -0.31 -4.40
C LEU A 32 8.14 0.19 -5.23
N ILE A 33 9.36 -0.23 -4.88
CA ILE A 33 10.59 0.23 -5.55
C ILE A 33 10.73 -0.35 -6.95
N GLU A 34 10.39 -1.63 -7.15
CA GLU A 34 10.42 -2.30 -8.46
C GLU A 34 9.47 -1.64 -9.48
N HIS A 35 8.36 -1.08 -9.00
CA HIS A 35 7.35 -0.43 -9.83
C HIS A 35 7.38 1.09 -9.75
N ARG A 36 8.58 1.70 -9.66
CA ARG A 36 8.77 3.16 -9.71
C ARG A 36 8.10 3.84 -10.90
N LEU A 37 8.03 3.16 -12.05
CA LEU A 37 7.35 3.66 -13.25
C LEU A 37 5.82 3.75 -13.09
N LEU A 38 5.26 3.09 -12.08
CA LEU A 38 3.84 3.11 -11.74
C LEU A 38 3.56 4.02 -10.54
N TRP A 39 4.50 4.89 -10.17
CA TRP A 39 4.27 5.89 -9.14
C TRP A 39 3.41 7.02 -9.70
N GLY A 40 2.30 7.29 -9.02
CA GLY A 40 1.49 8.49 -9.16
C GLY A 40 1.70 9.44 -7.98
N VAL A 41 0.90 10.50 -7.98
CA VAL A 41 0.81 11.46 -6.88
C VAL A 41 -0.53 11.25 -6.19
N GLU A 42 -0.51 11.05 -4.89
CA GLU A 42 -1.68 11.01 -4.03
C GLU A 42 -2.18 12.44 -3.78
N PRO A 43 -3.31 12.88 -4.37
CA PRO A 43 -3.82 14.22 -4.14
C PRO A 43 -4.23 14.48 -2.68
N SER A 44 -4.64 13.45 -1.95
CA SER A 44 -5.13 13.54 -0.57
C SER A 44 -4.54 12.43 0.29
N PRO A 45 -3.27 12.55 0.72
CA PRO A 45 -2.60 11.49 1.47
C PRO A 45 -3.27 11.26 2.82
N GLU A 46 -3.49 9.98 3.12
CA GLU A 46 -3.98 9.57 4.44
C GLU A 46 -2.90 9.82 5.50
N THR A 47 -3.32 10.37 6.64
CA THR A 47 -2.41 10.70 7.76
C THR A 47 -2.83 10.04 9.07
N VAL A 48 -3.90 9.25 9.06
CA VAL A 48 -4.39 8.55 10.24
C VAL A 48 -3.48 7.37 10.59
N GLU A 49 -3.36 7.08 11.89
CA GLU A 49 -2.65 5.93 12.41
C GLU A 49 -3.36 4.61 12.07
N LEU A 50 -2.62 3.66 11.52
CA LEU A 50 -3.18 2.39 11.04
C LEU A 50 -2.82 1.24 11.97
N THR A 51 -3.77 0.78 12.79
CA THR A 51 -3.49 -0.15 13.90
C THR A 51 -3.28 -1.61 13.48
N ARG A 52 -3.68 -2.01 12.28
CA ARG A 52 -3.62 -3.40 11.78
C ARG A 52 -2.49 -3.65 10.77
N LEU A 53 -1.54 -2.74 10.63
CA LEU A 53 -0.35 -2.99 9.80
C LEU A 53 0.62 -3.96 10.50
N THR A 54 1.34 -4.75 9.72
CA THR A 54 2.55 -5.42 10.17
C THR A 54 3.64 -4.38 10.46
N GLY A 55 4.72 -4.77 11.16
CA GLY A 55 5.83 -3.84 11.42
C GLY A 55 6.48 -3.34 10.12
N GLU A 56 6.57 -4.20 9.11
CA GLU A 56 7.12 -3.86 7.79
C GLU A 56 6.18 -2.94 7.00
N GLU A 57 4.88 -3.21 7.03
CA GLU A 57 3.87 -2.36 6.40
C GLU A 57 3.81 -0.98 7.06
N MET A 58 3.88 -0.92 8.39
CA MET A 58 3.92 0.33 9.13
C MET A 58 5.15 1.15 8.76
N ALA A 59 6.33 0.53 8.72
CA ALA A 59 7.55 1.20 8.30
C ALA A 59 7.46 1.72 6.85
N LEU A 60 6.83 0.99 5.94
CA LEU A 60 6.59 1.45 4.58
C LEU A 60 5.61 2.64 4.55
N TYR A 61 4.51 2.54 5.29
CA TYR A 61 3.52 3.60 5.42
C TYR A 61 4.12 4.89 5.99
N ASP A 62 4.95 4.77 7.04
CA ASP A 62 5.67 5.89 7.64
C ASP A 62 6.58 6.60 6.63
N ASN A 63 7.29 5.84 5.80
CA ASN A 63 8.14 6.39 4.74
C ASN A 63 7.36 7.10 3.62
N LEU A 64 6.13 6.65 3.34
CA LEU A 64 5.25 7.28 2.36
C LEU A 64 4.67 8.59 2.91
N ARG A 65 4.15 8.59 4.14
CA ARG A 65 3.57 9.80 4.77
C ARG A 65 4.63 10.87 5.08
N SER A 66 5.87 10.47 5.39
CA SER A 66 6.96 11.42 5.62
C SER A 66 7.50 12.03 4.33
N GLY A 67 7.13 11.49 3.17
CA GLY A 67 7.69 11.87 1.88
C GLY A 67 9.14 11.41 1.66
N SER A 68 9.69 10.53 2.52
CA SER A 68 11.09 10.07 2.43
C SER A 68 11.39 9.30 1.14
N LEU A 69 10.38 8.73 0.48
CA LEU A 69 10.51 8.04 -0.81
C LEU A 69 10.15 8.92 -2.02
N GLY A 70 9.63 10.11 -1.77
CA GLY A 70 9.09 11.04 -2.76
C GLY A 70 7.85 11.75 -2.21
N GLU A 71 7.54 12.95 -2.73
CA GLU A 71 6.38 13.71 -2.27
C GLU A 71 5.08 13.03 -2.73
N ARG A 72 4.22 12.67 -1.75
CA ARG A 72 2.87 12.11 -1.98
C ARG A 72 2.87 10.91 -2.93
N VAL A 73 3.82 9.98 -2.79
CA VAL A 73 3.91 8.80 -3.67
C VAL A 73 2.67 7.90 -3.48
N ARG A 74 1.98 7.61 -4.58
CA ARG A 74 0.97 6.54 -4.68
C ARG A 74 1.47 5.47 -5.66
N LEU A 75 1.29 4.19 -5.31
CA LEU A 75 1.51 3.10 -6.26
C LEU A 75 0.18 2.80 -6.96
N GLU A 76 0.15 2.87 -8.29
CA GLU A 76 -0.98 2.43 -9.11
C GLU A 76 -0.97 0.90 -9.21
N GLN A 77 -1.33 0.23 -8.12
CA GLN A 77 -1.27 -1.24 -7.99
C GLN A 77 -2.11 -1.95 -9.07
N GLU A 78 -3.20 -1.34 -9.53
CA GLU A 78 -4.04 -1.82 -10.63
C GLU A 78 -3.30 -1.93 -11.97
N ARG A 79 -2.14 -1.27 -12.09
CA ARG A 79 -1.27 -1.32 -13.27
C ARG A 79 -0.15 -2.35 -13.15
N ILE A 80 0.00 -3.00 -11.99
CA ILE A 80 0.96 -4.09 -11.81
C ILE A 80 0.44 -5.30 -12.62
N GLY A 81 1.33 -5.88 -13.43
CA GLY A 81 1.00 -7.02 -14.26
C GLY A 81 0.57 -8.23 -13.43
N PHE A 82 -0.41 -8.99 -13.93
CA PHE A 82 -0.94 -10.17 -13.25
C PHE A 82 0.14 -11.22 -12.96
N ASP A 83 1.14 -11.37 -13.83
CA ASP A 83 2.26 -12.29 -13.60
C ASP A 83 3.07 -11.96 -12.34
N TYR A 84 3.22 -10.67 -12.03
CA TYR A 84 3.87 -10.23 -10.79
C TYR A 84 3.05 -10.62 -9.57
N LEU A 85 1.73 -10.45 -9.65
CA LEU A 85 0.82 -10.87 -8.58
C LEU A 85 0.93 -12.38 -8.32
N VAL A 86 0.91 -13.20 -9.37
CA VAL A 86 1.07 -14.66 -9.26
C VAL A 86 2.43 -15.03 -8.64
N ALA A 87 3.50 -14.37 -9.08
CA ALA A 87 4.82 -14.57 -8.51
C ALA A 87 4.89 -14.19 -7.02
N ALA A 88 4.30 -13.05 -6.64
CA ALA A 88 4.25 -12.60 -5.25
C ALA A 88 3.47 -13.57 -4.36
N LEU A 89 2.32 -14.07 -4.83
CA LEU A 89 1.51 -15.05 -4.11
C LEU A 89 2.23 -16.39 -3.90
N SER A 90 3.13 -16.76 -4.81
CA SER A 90 3.93 -17.99 -4.69
C SER A 90 5.03 -17.90 -3.63
N THR A 91 5.23 -16.71 -3.04
CA THR A 91 6.25 -16.46 -2.00
C THR A 91 5.65 -16.23 -0.61
N LEU A 92 4.32 -16.29 -0.48
CA LEU A 92 3.59 -16.27 0.78
C LEU A 92 3.58 -17.65 1.44
#